data_AF-A0A562GJZ3-F1
#
_entry.id   AF-A0A562GJZ3-F1
#
_cell.length_a   1.000
_cell.length_b   1.000
_cell.length_c   1.000
_cell.angle_alpha   90.00
_cell.angle_beta   90.00
_cell.angle_gamma   90.00
#
_symmetry.space_group_name_H-M   'P 1'
#
loop_
_entity.id
_entity.type
_entity.pdbx_description
1 polymer ?
#
loop_
_entity_poly.entity_id
_entity_poly.type
_entity_poly.pdbx_seq_one_letter_code
_entity_poly.pdbx_strand_id
1 'polypeptide(L)'
;MLPKGANLQKIREGNRTYAITPHLPGGFIKPEVMQKYVDVSKKYGGTMKLTSGQRIMITGLKAENIESIWEELGMQPALGFANCVRSVKICPGNAFCKRGKQDSIKLGLELDKRYIKKEMPSRIKLGVSGCPNSCSESFVKDVGVIGTDAGWDVYVGGSAGSHPRLADKLIESLDYEDTLRIIDIVMRYYQKHADIERIGQFIERIGLDKFKTDVLAEFYGEKSAAIEPKVSQSATGEKIVPLPGGLTEGNLVFGDAITGDSVISDIIRVYPQTIPVFRSFGMGCLGCPSSAGEPVTQAAEIHGINMPELLAALNKVVPAND
;
A
#
# COMPACT_ATOMS: atom_id res chain seq x y z
N MET A 1 -10.28 -17.97 -11.58
CA MET A 1 -10.35 -17.02 -10.45
C MET A 1 -8.97 -16.95 -9.78
N LEU A 2 -8.50 -15.77 -9.36
CA LEU A 2 -7.20 -15.66 -8.67
C LEU A 2 -7.28 -16.34 -7.29
N PRO A 3 -6.33 -17.19 -6.89
CA PRO A 3 -6.31 -17.76 -5.54
C PRO A 3 -6.19 -16.66 -4.49
N LYS A 4 -7.01 -16.72 -3.44
CA LYS A 4 -7.00 -15.73 -2.36
C LYS A 4 -5.61 -15.66 -1.71
N GLY A 5 -5.15 -14.44 -1.44
CA GLY A 5 -3.86 -14.20 -0.79
C GLY A 5 -2.62 -14.43 -1.68
N ALA A 6 -2.80 -14.79 -2.95
CA ALA A 6 -1.71 -14.95 -3.90
C ALA A 6 -1.72 -13.88 -4.98
N ASN A 7 -0.53 -13.52 -5.46
CA ASN A 7 -0.33 -12.62 -6.58
C ASN A 7 0.02 -13.43 -7.82
N LEU A 8 -0.67 -13.16 -8.93
CA LEU A 8 -0.29 -13.70 -10.23
C LEU A 8 1.09 -13.18 -10.62
N GLN A 9 1.97 -14.07 -11.06
CA GLN A 9 3.27 -13.74 -11.63
C GLN A 9 3.20 -13.74 -13.16
N LYS A 10 4.33 -13.44 -13.80
CA LYS A 10 4.44 -13.44 -15.26
C LYS A 10 3.93 -14.76 -15.83
N ILE A 11 2.96 -14.66 -16.74
CA ILE A 11 2.46 -15.79 -17.53
C ILE A 11 3.55 -16.17 -18.54
N ARG A 12 3.94 -17.44 -18.58
CA ARG A 12 4.94 -17.98 -19.52
C ARG A 12 4.31 -19.11 -20.31
N GLU A 13 4.18 -18.93 -21.62
CA GLU A 13 3.58 -19.96 -22.51
C GLU A 13 2.19 -20.40 -22.03
N GLY A 14 1.36 -19.44 -21.60
CA GLY A 14 0.03 -19.72 -21.03
C GLY A 14 0.03 -20.24 -19.59
N ASN A 15 1.17 -20.64 -19.03
CA ASN A 15 1.28 -21.13 -17.66
C ASN A 15 1.24 -19.98 -16.65
N ARG A 16 0.29 -20.07 -15.72
CA ARG A 16 0.11 -19.13 -14.61
C ARG A 16 0.84 -19.65 -13.38
N THR A 17 1.72 -18.84 -12.83
CA THR A 17 2.38 -19.10 -11.55
C THR A 17 2.06 -17.98 -10.57
N TYR A 18 2.18 -18.30 -9.29
CA TYR A 18 1.73 -17.44 -8.21
C TYR A 18 2.82 -17.24 -7.17
N ALA A 19 2.76 -16.08 -6.53
CA ALA A 19 3.59 -15.76 -5.38
C ALA A 19 2.73 -15.42 -4.18
N ILE A 20 3.11 -15.96 -3.02
CA ILE A 20 2.53 -15.57 -1.73
C ILE A 20 3.56 -14.78 -0.93
N THR A 21 3.08 -13.84 -0.13
CA THR A 21 3.92 -13.10 0.82
C THR A 21 3.23 -13.12 2.16
N PRO A 22 3.64 -13.99 3.09
CA PRO A 22 3.10 -13.98 4.44
C PRO A 22 3.52 -12.70 5.18
N HIS A 23 2.70 -12.28 6.14
CA HIS A 23 2.98 -11.11 6.97
C HIS A 23 4.13 -11.41 7.93
N LEU A 24 5.20 -10.61 7.85
CA LEU A 24 6.38 -10.72 8.69
C LEU A 24 6.68 -9.33 9.29
N PRO A 25 6.15 -9.01 10.50
CA PRO A 25 6.30 -7.70 11.11
C PRO A 25 7.77 -7.30 11.30
N GLY A 26 8.15 -6.14 10.74
CA GLY A 26 9.50 -5.59 10.85
C GLY A 26 10.62 -6.43 10.23
N GLY A 27 10.31 -7.55 9.57
CA GLY A 27 11.31 -8.50 9.08
C GLY A 27 12.02 -9.31 10.15
N PHE A 28 11.55 -9.31 11.39
CA PHE A 28 12.11 -10.15 12.45
C PHE A 28 11.49 -11.55 12.37
N ILE A 29 12.33 -12.58 12.35
CA ILE A 29 11.89 -13.97 12.19
C ILE A 29 12.63 -14.88 13.17
N LYS A 30 11.88 -15.76 13.82
CA LYS A 30 12.45 -16.83 14.65
C LYS A 30 12.88 -18.02 13.77
N PRO A 31 13.92 -18.77 14.17
CA PRO A 31 14.39 -19.93 13.40
C PRO A 31 13.28 -20.95 13.07
N GLU A 32 12.36 -21.21 13.99
CA GLU A 32 11.28 -22.17 13.80
C GLU A 32 10.28 -21.70 12.74
N VAL A 33 10.03 -20.39 12.68
CA VAL A 33 9.18 -19.79 11.64
C VAL A 33 9.91 -19.85 10.30
N MET A 34 11.20 -19.54 10.25
CA MET A 34 12.01 -19.66 9.03
C MET A 34 12.01 -21.11 8.50
N GLN A 35 12.09 -22.11 9.39
CA GLN A 35 12.01 -23.52 9.01
C GLN A 35 10.69 -23.85 8.28
N LYS A 36 9.55 -23.31 8.73
CA LYS A 36 8.27 -23.48 8.01
C LYS A 36 8.32 -22.96 6.58
N TYR A 37 8.92 -21.79 6.36
CA TYR A 37 9.09 -21.26 5.00
C TYR A 37 9.94 -22.19 4.14
N VAL A 38 11.01 -22.75 4.70
CA VAL A 38 11.89 -23.71 4.00
C VAL A 38 11.11 -24.98 3.62
N ASP A 39 10.36 -25.56 4.55
CA ASP A 39 9.65 -26.81 4.36
C ASP A 39 8.55 -26.68 3.30
N VAL A 40 7.73 -25.63 3.41
CA VAL A 40 6.69 -25.29 2.43
C VAL A 40 7.31 -25.02 1.06
N SER A 41 8.40 -24.24 1.00
CA SER A 41 9.06 -23.94 -0.28
C SER A 41 9.60 -25.20 -0.95
N LYS A 42 10.21 -26.12 -0.17
CA LYS A 42 10.68 -27.42 -0.69
C LYS A 42 9.53 -28.28 -1.20
N LYS A 43 8.45 -28.42 -0.41
CA LYS A 43 7.30 -29.28 -0.72
C LYS A 43 6.60 -28.86 -2.02
N TYR A 44 6.45 -27.56 -2.23
CA TYR A 44 5.69 -27.01 -3.35
C TYR A 44 6.56 -26.50 -4.51
N GLY A 45 7.88 -26.73 -4.46
CA GLY A 45 8.82 -26.29 -5.50
C GLY A 45 8.96 -24.76 -5.59
N GLY A 46 8.67 -24.05 -4.51
CA GLY A 46 8.71 -22.59 -4.44
C GLY A 46 10.13 -22.05 -4.26
N THR A 47 10.39 -20.86 -4.81
CA THR A 47 11.63 -20.10 -4.56
C THR A 47 11.36 -18.97 -3.59
N MET A 48 12.20 -18.83 -2.55
CA MET A 48 12.10 -17.73 -1.60
C MET A 48 12.85 -16.48 -2.08
N LYS A 49 12.19 -15.32 -2.01
CA LYS A 49 12.74 -14.00 -2.35
C LYS A 49 12.63 -13.07 -1.15
N LEU A 50 13.77 -12.56 -0.68
CA LEU A 50 13.80 -11.42 0.24
C LEU A 50 13.39 -10.14 -0.52
N THR A 51 12.40 -9.43 0.02
CA THR A 51 11.86 -8.21 -0.59
C THR A 51 12.43 -6.96 0.07
N SER A 52 12.43 -5.83 -0.66
CA SER A 52 12.90 -4.53 -0.14
C SER A 52 12.10 -4.01 1.07
N GLY A 53 10.90 -4.54 1.29
CA GLY A 53 10.05 -4.27 2.44
C GLY A 53 10.26 -5.23 3.62
N GLN A 54 11.41 -5.90 3.72
CA GLN A 54 11.75 -6.83 4.81
C GLN A 54 10.77 -8.01 4.95
N ARG A 55 10.34 -8.58 3.83
CA ARG A 55 9.47 -9.77 3.80
C ARG A 55 10.11 -10.91 3.03
N ILE A 56 9.68 -12.12 3.30
CA ILE A 56 9.99 -13.32 2.52
C ILE A 56 8.77 -13.65 1.65
N MET A 57 8.96 -13.66 0.34
CA MET A 57 7.96 -14.06 -0.65
C MET A 57 8.31 -15.45 -1.19
N ILE A 58 7.33 -16.34 -1.35
CA ILE A 58 7.50 -17.65 -1.98
C ILE A 58 6.88 -17.57 -3.39
N THR A 59 7.68 -17.83 -4.42
CA THR A 59 7.31 -17.68 -5.85
C THR A 59 7.29 -19.01 -6.58
N GLY A 60 6.64 -19.06 -7.74
CA GLY A 60 6.61 -20.24 -8.63
C GLY A 60 5.55 -21.25 -8.25
N LEU A 61 4.55 -20.84 -7.47
CA LEU A 61 3.52 -21.72 -6.93
C LEU A 61 2.40 -21.96 -7.95
N LYS A 62 1.77 -23.13 -7.88
CA LYS A 62 0.59 -23.48 -8.67
C LYS A 62 -0.68 -23.00 -7.96
N ALA A 63 -1.72 -22.66 -8.74
CA ALA A 63 -2.98 -22.16 -8.22
C ALA A 63 -3.64 -23.15 -7.24
N GLU A 64 -3.67 -24.44 -7.60
CA GLU A 64 -4.35 -25.48 -6.80
C GLU A 64 -3.72 -25.71 -5.42
N ASN A 65 -2.45 -25.31 -5.23
CA ASN A 65 -1.72 -25.55 -3.97
C ASN A 65 -1.83 -24.39 -2.97
N ILE A 66 -2.36 -23.23 -3.38
CA ILE A 66 -2.28 -22.01 -2.56
C ILE A 66 -2.99 -22.17 -1.21
N GLU A 67 -4.14 -22.82 -1.17
CA GLU A 67 -4.90 -23.03 0.06
C GLU A 67 -4.12 -23.90 1.06
N SER A 68 -3.65 -25.07 0.63
CA SER A 68 -2.82 -25.96 1.45
C SER A 68 -1.54 -25.31 1.94
N ILE A 69 -0.91 -24.47 1.11
CA ILE A 69 0.27 -23.70 1.52
C ILE A 69 -0.05 -22.75 2.68
N TRP A 70 -1.19 -22.05 2.64
CA TRP A 70 -1.57 -21.14 3.73
C TRP A 70 -1.89 -21.89 5.02
N GLU A 71 -2.56 -23.03 4.93
CA GLU A 71 -2.85 -23.91 6.07
C GLU A 71 -1.56 -24.40 6.74
N GLU A 72 -0.59 -24.87 5.96
CA GLU A 72 0.69 -25.37 6.46
C GLU A 72 1.56 -24.27 7.07
N LEU A 73 1.58 -23.07 6.47
CA LEU A 73 2.28 -21.94 7.05
C LEU A 73 1.64 -21.51 8.37
N GLY A 74 0.30 -21.55 8.47
CA GLY A 74 -0.45 -21.03 9.60
C GLY A 74 -0.29 -19.51 9.75
N MET A 75 -0.08 -18.81 8.63
CA MET A 75 0.18 -17.37 8.58
C MET A 75 -0.86 -16.67 7.72
N GLN A 76 -0.96 -15.35 7.87
CA GLN A 76 -1.84 -14.52 7.06
C GLN A 76 -1.07 -13.83 5.93
N PRO A 77 -1.70 -13.56 4.77
CA PRO A 77 -1.10 -12.73 3.73
C PRO A 77 -0.67 -11.36 4.27
N ALA A 78 0.45 -10.82 3.80
CA ALA A 78 0.92 -9.48 4.19
C ALA A 78 0.02 -8.35 3.65
N LEU A 79 -0.80 -8.64 2.64
CA LEU A 79 -1.66 -7.69 1.96
C LEU A 79 -3.12 -8.10 2.13
N GLY A 80 -3.99 -7.15 2.49
CA GLY A 80 -5.44 -7.34 2.45
C GLY A 80 -6.04 -6.82 1.15
N PHE A 81 -5.72 -5.56 0.81
CA PHE A 81 -6.16 -4.89 -0.41
C PHE A 81 -4.98 -4.54 -1.32
N ALA A 82 -5.27 -4.28 -2.59
CA ALA A 82 -4.25 -3.80 -3.52
C ALA A 82 -3.75 -2.40 -3.14
N ASN A 83 -4.65 -1.47 -2.80
CA ASN A 83 -4.31 -0.17 -2.21
C ASN A 83 -4.50 -0.23 -0.69
N CYS A 84 -3.39 -0.50 0.01
CA CYS A 84 -3.38 -0.52 1.47
C CYS A 84 -2.01 -0.16 2.01
N VAL A 85 -1.95 -0.02 3.32
CA VAL A 85 -0.70 0.04 4.07
C VAL A 85 0.07 -1.27 3.91
N ARG A 86 1.32 -1.15 3.46
CA ARG A 86 2.28 -2.24 3.35
C ARG A 86 3.01 -2.46 4.68
N SER A 87 3.74 -3.56 4.78
CA SER A 87 4.60 -3.84 5.95
C SER A 87 5.49 -2.66 6.31
N VAL A 88 5.55 -2.35 7.60
CA VAL A 88 6.41 -1.28 8.14
C VAL A 88 7.85 -1.76 8.09
N LYS A 89 8.73 -0.97 7.45
CA LYS A 89 10.17 -1.27 7.43
C LYS A 89 10.82 -0.76 8.71
N ILE A 90 11.52 -1.62 9.44
CA ILE A 90 12.04 -1.34 10.78
C ILE A 90 13.53 -1.68 10.84
N CYS A 91 14.35 -0.79 11.38
CA CYS A 91 15.76 -1.09 11.62
C CYS A 91 15.95 -1.74 13.00
N PRO A 92 17.13 -2.32 13.29
CA PRO A 92 17.33 -3.01 14.56
C PRO A 92 17.24 -2.13 15.83
N GLY A 93 17.11 -0.80 15.69
CA GLY A 93 16.90 0.13 16.80
C GLY A 93 18.04 0.14 17.82
N ASN A 94 17.80 0.75 18.98
CA ASN A 94 18.72 0.71 20.11
C ASN A 94 18.76 -0.67 20.82
N ALA A 95 17.83 -1.58 20.50
CA ALA A 95 17.81 -2.95 21.01
C ALA A 95 18.99 -3.79 20.50
N PHE A 96 19.40 -3.61 19.23
CA PHE A 96 20.44 -4.43 18.61
C PHE A 96 21.55 -3.64 17.91
N CYS A 97 21.40 -2.33 17.69
CA CYS A 97 22.38 -1.51 17.01
C CYS A 97 23.00 -0.45 17.93
N LYS A 98 24.34 -0.42 18.00
CA LYS A 98 25.11 0.58 18.77
C LYS A 98 24.89 2.04 18.38
N ARG A 99 24.32 2.29 17.19
CA ARG A 99 23.99 3.65 16.69
C ARG A 99 22.54 4.04 16.95
N GLY A 100 21.70 3.11 17.41
CA GLY A 100 20.28 3.38 17.67
C GLY A 100 20.14 4.43 18.78
N LYS A 101 19.41 5.50 18.48
CA LYS A 101 19.06 6.54 19.44
C LYS A 101 17.72 6.24 20.10
N GLN A 102 16.78 5.72 19.31
CA GLN A 102 15.44 5.37 19.74
C GLN A 102 15.10 3.90 19.44
N ASP A 103 14.10 3.37 20.13
CA ASP A 103 13.59 2.01 19.93
C ASP A 103 12.63 1.96 18.73
N SER A 104 13.20 1.76 17.54
CA SER A 104 12.41 1.61 16.31
C SER A 104 11.59 0.33 16.26
N ILE A 105 11.97 -0.70 17.04
CA ILE A 105 11.25 -1.98 17.05
C ILE A 105 9.91 -1.78 17.74
N LYS A 106 9.92 -1.19 18.95
CA LYS A 106 8.69 -0.87 19.68
C LYS A 106 7.74 -0.02 18.84
N LEU A 107 8.21 1.12 18.33
CA LEU A 107 7.38 2.03 17.55
C LEU A 107 6.90 1.40 16.24
N GLY A 108 7.80 0.77 15.48
CA GLY A 108 7.45 0.20 14.18
C GLY A 108 6.49 -0.98 14.27
N LEU A 109 6.60 -1.83 15.30
CA LEU A 109 5.66 -2.94 15.50
C LEU A 109 4.28 -2.45 15.95
N GLU A 110 4.22 -1.37 16.73
CA GLU A 110 2.94 -0.73 17.08
C GLU A 110 2.26 -0.14 15.85
N LEU A 111 3.01 0.55 14.98
CA LEU A 111 2.50 1.05 13.70
C LEU A 111 2.03 -0.08 12.76
N ASP A 112 2.79 -1.18 12.69
CA ASP A 112 2.41 -2.35 11.89
C ASP A 112 1.09 -2.95 12.40
N LYS A 113 0.96 -3.13 13.73
CA LYS A 113 -0.29 -3.59 14.37
C LYS A 113 -1.49 -2.68 14.08
N ARG A 114 -1.30 -1.36 14.12
CA ARG A 114 -2.38 -0.38 13.88
C ARG A 114 -2.87 -0.35 12.45
N TYR A 115 -1.95 -0.45 11.48
CA TYR A 115 -2.26 -0.06 10.12
C TYR A 115 -2.08 -1.15 9.06
N ILE A 116 -1.38 -2.25 9.33
CA ILE A 116 -1.13 -3.25 8.30
C ILE A 116 -2.44 -3.66 7.61
N LYS A 117 -2.43 -3.70 6.26
CA LYS A 117 -3.59 -4.00 5.41
C LYS A 117 -4.73 -2.98 5.45
N LYS A 118 -4.66 -1.89 6.23
CA LYS A 118 -5.68 -0.84 6.22
C LYS A 118 -5.82 -0.29 4.80
N GLU A 119 -7.04 -0.33 4.26
CA GLU A 119 -7.33 0.21 2.93
C GLU A 119 -7.01 1.70 2.89
N MET A 120 -6.38 2.12 1.80
CA MET A 120 -5.90 3.49 1.60
C MET A 120 -6.17 3.89 0.15
N PRO A 121 -6.20 5.20 -0.17
CA PRO A 121 -6.43 5.66 -1.54
C PRO A 121 -5.42 5.08 -2.55
N SER A 122 -4.14 5.00 -2.16
CA SER A 122 -3.09 4.21 -2.83
C SER A 122 -2.26 3.44 -1.80
N ARG A 123 -1.25 2.70 -2.27
CA ARG A 123 -0.31 2.01 -1.37
C ARG A 123 0.44 3.02 -0.49
N ILE A 124 0.48 2.76 0.81
CA ILE A 124 1.28 3.50 1.79
C ILE A 124 2.39 2.60 2.30
N LYS A 125 3.63 3.09 2.33
CA LYS A 125 4.78 2.44 2.95
C LYS A 125 5.27 3.27 4.12
N LEU A 126 5.43 2.65 5.27
CA LEU A 126 6.03 3.27 6.44
C LEU A 126 7.46 2.77 6.65
N GLY A 127 8.30 3.62 7.21
CA GLY A 127 9.65 3.24 7.65
C GLY A 127 10.01 3.90 8.95
N VAL A 128 10.50 3.11 9.90
CA VAL A 128 10.95 3.57 11.22
C VAL A 128 12.42 3.24 11.37
N SER A 129 13.24 4.28 11.51
CA SER A 129 14.68 4.15 11.73
C SER A 129 15.02 4.77 13.07
N GLY A 130 15.66 4.03 13.97
CA GLY A 130 16.02 4.53 15.30
C GLY A 130 17.17 5.56 15.33
N CYS A 131 17.73 5.96 14.19
CA CYS A 131 18.76 7.00 14.09
C CYS A 131 18.81 7.63 12.67
N PRO A 132 19.54 8.76 12.48
CA PRO A 132 19.63 9.43 11.18
C PRO A 132 20.28 8.62 10.05
N ASN A 133 20.92 7.49 10.33
CA ASN A 133 21.46 6.59 9.29
C ASN A 133 20.36 6.00 8.39
N SER A 134 19.10 6.03 8.84
CA SER A 134 17.93 5.73 8.02
C SER A 134 17.98 4.36 7.31
N CYS A 135 18.39 3.29 8.02
CA CYS A 135 18.47 1.94 7.42
C CYS A 135 17.10 1.42 6.92
N SER A 136 15.99 1.96 7.42
CA SER A 136 14.64 1.67 6.91
C SER A 136 14.25 2.54 5.71
N GLU A 137 15.18 3.36 5.19
CA GLU A 137 14.99 4.29 4.08
C GLU A 137 13.85 5.29 4.37
N SER A 138 13.73 5.77 5.62
CA SER A 138 12.55 6.54 6.08
C SER A 138 12.30 7.81 5.25
N PHE A 139 13.35 8.43 4.70
CA PHE A 139 13.24 9.64 3.86
C PHE A 139 12.60 9.42 2.48
N VAL A 140 12.38 8.16 2.07
CA VAL A 140 11.73 7.82 0.79
C VAL A 140 10.50 6.93 1.01
N LYS A 141 9.95 6.96 2.23
CA LYS A 141 8.67 6.34 2.58
C LYS A 141 7.55 7.36 2.54
N ASP A 142 6.35 6.86 2.29
CA ASP A 142 5.14 7.67 2.30
C ASP A 142 4.95 8.34 3.67
N VAL A 143 5.27 7.61 4.76
CA VAL A 143 5.48 8.14 6.11
C VAL A 143 6.80 7.59 6.68
N GLY A 144 7.72 8.48 6.99
CA GLY A 144 9.04 8.16 7.52
C GLY A 144 9.19 8.65 8.96
N VAL A 145 9.81 7.84 9.81
CA VAL A 145 10.13 8.20 11.20
C VAL A 145 11.62 7.98 11.45
N ILE A 146 12.28 8.99 12.01
CA ILE A 146 13.71 9.02 12.34
C ILE A 146 13.90 9.31 13.82
N GLY A 147 14.59 8.43 14.53
CA GLY A 147 14.97 8.65 15.92
C GLY A 147 16.16 9.62 16.02
N THR A 148 16.09 10.52 16.99
CA THR A 148 17.16 11.45 17.37
C THR A 148 17.37 11.36 18.88
N ASP A 149 18.37 12.07 19.42
CA ASP A 149 18.56 12.18 20.86
C ASP A 149 17.43 13.01 21.52
N ALA A 150 16.71 13.83 20.76
CA ALA A 150 15.61 14.68 21.23
C ALA A 150 14.22 14.03 21.11
N GLY A 151 14.10 12.89 20.42
CA GLY A 151 12.82 12.20 20.20
C GLY A 151 12.72 11.62 18.80
N TRP A 152 11.57 11.80 18.17
CA TRP A 152 11.26 11.31 16.83
C TRP A 152 10.92 12.45 15.87
N ASP A 153 11.54 12.39 14.69
CA ASP A 153 11.24 13.27 13.57
C ASP A 153 10.36 12.52 12.56
N VAL A 154 9.27 13.15 12.14
CA VAL A 154 8.29 12.57 11.22
C VAL A 154 8.35 13.28 9.88
N TYR A 155 8.36 12.48 8.82
CA TYR A 155 8.45 12.90 7.42
C TYR A 155 7.31 12.30 6.61
N VAL A 156 6.84 13.00 5.58
CA VAL A 156 5.69 12.59 4.76
C VAL A 156 5.92 12.80 3.27
N GLY A 157 5.27 12.01 2.42
CA GLY A 157 5.27 12.23 0.97
C GLY A 157 6.37 11.52 0.19
N GLY A 158 7.27 10.77 0.84
CA GLY A 158 8.39 10.12 0.15
C GLY A 158 8.01 8.95 -0.76
N SER A 159 8.82 8.69 -1.77
CA SER A 159 8.66 7.56 -2.69
C SER A 159 10.00 7.17 -3.33
N ALA A 160 10.30 5.87 -3.43
CA ALA A 160 11.46 5.34 -4.15
C ALA A 160 11.06 4.64 -5.48
N GLY A 161 9.92 5.03 -6.06
CA GLY A 161 9.37 4.43 -7.28
C GLY A 161 9.95 5.03 -8.57
N SER A 162 9.20 4.87 -9.67
CA SER A 162 9.53 5.47 -10.98
C SER A 162 9.71 6.99 -10.93
N HIS A 163 8.93 7.65 -10.06
CA HIS A 163 9.09 9.05 -9.70
C HIS A 163 9.59 9.10 -8.25
N PRO A 164 10.92 9.12 -8.04
CA PRO A 164 11.49 9.21 -6.71
C PRO A 164 11.24 10.60 -6.12
N ARG A 165 10.86 10.64 -4.84
CA ARG A 165 10.55 11.85 -4.10
C ARG A 165 11.09 11.72 -2.68
N LEU A 166 11.83 12.73 -2.22
CA LEU A 166 12.21 12.83 -0.82
C LEU A 166 10.99 13.25 0.01
N ALA A 167 10.86 12.69 1.20
CA ALA A 167 9.81 13.05 2.14
C ALA A 167 10.11 14.41 2.77
N ASP A 168 9.06 15.20 2.97
CA ASP A 168 9.13 16.50 3.63
C ASP A 168 9.07 16.32 5.15
N LYS A 169 9.91 17.04 5.89
CA LYS A 169 9.83 17.06 7.36
C LYS A 169 8.51 17.70 7.77
N LEU A 170 7.69 16.96 8.52
CA LEU A 170 6.40 17.43 9.04
C LEU A 170 6.58 18.08 10.42
N ILE A 171 7.24 17.37 11.33
CA ILE A 171 7.41 17.75 12.73
C ILE A 171 8.61 16.98 13.32
N GLU A 172 9.25 17.53 14.34
CA GLU A 172 10.47 16.97 14.93
C GLU A 172 10.41 16.91 16.46
N SER A 173 11.33 16.13 17.05
CA SER A 173 11.51 16.01 18.50
C SER A 173 10.26 15.56 19.27
N LEU A 174 9.47 14.66 18.69
CA LEU A 174 8.28 14.11 19.34
C LEU A 174 8.64 12.98 20.31
N ASP A 175 7.85 12.86 21.38
CA ASP A 175 7.86 11.63 22.18
C ASP A 175 7.13 10.48 21.47
N TYR A 176 7.11 9.30 22.10
CA TYR A 176 6.50 8.11 21.53
C TYR A 176 4.99 8.26 21.26
N GLU A 177 4.24 8.85 22.18
CA GLU A 177 2.78 8.95 22.08
C GLU A 177 2.38 10.01 21.05
N ASP A 178 3.06 11.15 21.06
CA ASP A 178 2.86 12.20 20.06
C ASP A 178 3.25 11.74 18.65
N THR A 179 4.28 10.90 18.53
CA THR A 179 4.65 10.28 17.24
C THR A 179 3.53 9.39 16.70
N LEU A 180 2.92 8.56 17.55
CA LEU A 180 1.78 7.74 17.14
C LEU A 180 0.58 8.63 16.74
N ARG A 181 0.32 9.67 17.53
CA ARG A 181 -0.79 10.60 17.32
C ARG A 181 -0.68 11.38 16.01
N ILE A 182 0.48 11.93 15.68
CA ILE A 182 0.66 12.64 14.41
C ILE A 182 0.52 11.71 13.21
N ILE A 183 1.01 10.46 13.31
CA ILE A 183 0.85 9.48 12.24
C ILE A 183 -0.63 9.11 12.07
N ASP A 184 -1.39 8.94 13.16
CA ASP A 184 -2.84 8.72 13.12
C ASP A 184 -3.56 9.85 12.38
N ILE A 185 -3.17 11.12 12.61
CA ILE A 185 -3.71 12.29 11.91
C ILE A 185 -3.35 12.24 10.42
N VAL A 186 -2.08 12.06 10.07
CA VAL A 186 -1.60 11.97 8.68
C VAL A 186 -2.37 10.90 7.91
N MET A 187 -2.50 9.71 8.50
CA MET A 187 -3.15 8.56 7.87
C MET A 187 -4.65 8.81 7.66
N ARG A 188 -5.35 9.39 8.63
CA ARG A 188 -6.77 9.77 8.50
C ARG A 188 -6.98 10.88 7.49
N TYR A 189 -6.14 11.92 7.53
CA TYR A 189 -6.23 13.05 6.62
C TYR A 189 -6.03 12.59 5.17
N TYR A 190 -4.98 11.81 4.90
CA TYR A 190 -4.77 11.21 3.58
C TYR A 190 -5.94 10.31 3.15
N GLN A 191 -6.41 9.43 4.03
CA GLN A 191 -7.53 8.53 3.72
C GLN A 191 -8.82 9.28 3.36
N LYS A 192 -9.08 10.42 4.01
CA LYS A 192 -10.30 11.21 3.84
C LYS A 192 -10.28 12.16 2.64
N HIS A 193 -9.10 12.69 2.30
CA HIS A 193 -9.00 13.84 1.38
C HIS A 193 -8.32 13.53 0.05
N ALA A 194 -7.60 12.41 -0.06
CA ALA A 194 -6.91 12.06 -1.30
C ALA A 194 -7.80 11.23 -2.23
N ASP A 195 -7.57 11.42 -3.53
CA ASP A 195 -8.13 10.56 -4.58
C ASP A 195 -7.29 9.29 -4.72
N ILE A 196 -7.48 8.48 -5.78
CA ILE A 196 -6.64 7.29 -6.02
C ILE A 196 -5.25 7.71 -6.53
N GLU A 197 -4.45 8.24 -5.61
CA GLU A 197 -3.13 8.81 -5.84
C GLU A 197 -2.22 8.52 -4.65
N ARG A 198 -0.90 8.61 -4.81
CA ARG A 198 0.07 8.44 -3.70
C ARG A 198 0.06 9.68 -2.80
N ILE A 199 0.36 9.53 -1.51
CA ILE A 199 0.39 10.67 -0.58
C ILE A 199 1.33 11.81 -1.02
N GLY A 200 2.46 11.49 -1.67
CA GLY A 200 3.35 12.51 -2.24
C GLY A 200 2.68 13.33 -3.35
N GLN A 201 1.92 12.67 -4.23
CA GLN A 201 1.15 13.33 -5.30
C GLN A 201 0.00 14.15 -4.72
N PHE A 202 -0.68 13.61 -3.71
CA PHE A 202 -1.71 14.34 -2.96
C PHE A 202 -1.15 15.63 -2.35
N ILE A 203 0.01 15.56 -1.68
CA ILE A 203 0.69 16.72 -1.10
C ILE A 203 1.08 17.73 -2.19
N GLU A 204 1.59 17.28 -3.33
CA GLU A 204 1.89 18.15 -4.48
C GLU A 204 0.65 18.85 -5.03
N ARG A 205 -0.47 18.12 -5.10
CA ARG A 205 -1.75 18.64 -5.60
C ARG A 205 -2.36 19.71 -4.70
N ILE A 206 -2.36 19.50 -3.38
CA ILE A 206 -2.97 20.46 -2.43
C ILE A 206 -2.01 21.52 -1.91
N GLY A 207 -0.70 21.33 -2.11
CA GLY A 207 0.38 22.13 -1.55
C GLY A 207 0.84 21.66 -0.18
N LEU A 208 2.17 21.60 0.02
CA LEU A 208 2.79 21.17 1.28
C LEU A 208 2.37 22.05 2.47
N ASP A 209 2.32 23.38 2.27
CA ASP A 209 1.96 24.31 3.35
C ASP A 209 0.53 24.09 3.83
N LYS A 210 -0.40 23.83 2.91
CA LYS A 210 -1.77 23.48 3.26
C LYS A 210 -1.82 22.16 4.03
N PHE A 211 -1.16 21.12 3.52
CA PHE A 211 -1.10 19.81 4.18
C PHE A 211 -0.58 19.94 5.62
N LYS A 212 0.55 20.64 5.81
CA LYS A 212 1.15 20.88 7.13
C LYS A 212 0.21 21.67 8.03
N THR A 213 -0.39 22.73 7.53
CA THR A 213 -1.31 23.57 8.31
C THR A 213 -2.47 22.75 8.86
N ASP A 214 -3.16 21.99 7.99
CA ASP A 214 -4.32 21.21 8.40
C ASP A 214 -3.97 20.11 9.41
N VAL A 215 -2.89 19.36 9.14
CA VAL A 215 -2.44 18.26 10.00
C VAL A 215 -1.91 18.75 11.35
N LEU A 216 -1.13 19.84 11.36
CA LEU A 216 -0.57 20.40 12.59
C LEU A 216 -1.63 21.17 13.41
N ALA A 217 -2.64 21.77 12.77
CA ALA A 217 -3.76 22.36 13.49
C ALA A 217 -4.49 21.31 14.34
N GLU A 218 -4.81 20.14 13.75
CA GLU A 218 -5.41 19.03 14.49
C GLU A 218 -4.46 18.47 15.57
N PHE A 219 -3.14 18.50 15.33
CA PHE A 219 -2.16 18.06 16.31
C PHE A 219 -2.02 19.01 17.51
N TYR A 220 -2.13 20.33 17.32
CA TYR A 220 -1.89 21.32 18.37
C TYR A 220 -3.15 21.90 19.04
N GLY A 221 -4.37 21.74 18.50
CA GLY A 221 -5.55 22.38 19.11
C GLY A 221 -6.96 21.89 18.74
N GLU A 222 -7.74 21.63 19.80
CA GLU A 222 -9.22 21.58 19.94
C GLU A 222 -9.98 20.24 19.82
N LYS A 223 -10.36 19.70 21.01
CA LYS A 223 -11.28 18.57 21.32
C LYS A 223 -11.18 17.33 20.42
N SER A 224 -10.20 16.46 20.70
CA SER A 224 -10.35 15.04 20.39
C SER A 224 -11.12 14.37 21.53
N ALA A 225 -12.44 14.18 21.37
CA ALA A 225 -13.13 13.16 22.13
C ALA A 225 -12.49 11.80 21.80
N ALA A 226 -12.13 11.06 22.84
CA ALA A 226 -11.28 9.89 22.78
C ALA A 226 -11.77 8.80 21.80
N ILE A 227 -10.86 8.41 20.91
CA ILE A 227 -10.35 7.05 20.63
C ILE A 227 -11.35 5.89 20.68
N GLU A 228 -11.47 5.15 19.55
CA GLU A 228 -11.15 3.71 19.52
C GLU A 228 -10.57 3.32 18.15
N PRO A 229 -9.49 2.53 18.13
CA PRO A 229 -9.67 1.24 17.47
C PRO A 229 -9.21 0.09 18.38
N LYS A 230 -10.17 -0.48 19.12
CA LYS A 230 -10.14 -1.88 19.52
C LYS A 230 -10.90 -2.70 18.48
N VAL A 231 -10.37 -2.71 17.25
CA VAL A 231 -10.84 -3.46 16.06
C VAL A 231 -12.37 -3.50 15.85
N SER A 232 -12.84 -2.74 14.87
CA SER A 232 -13.56 -3.34 13.75
C SER A 232 -12.98 -2.81 12.44
N GLN A 233 -12.28 -3.68 11.72
CA GLN A 233 -11.87 -3.43 10.33
C GLN A 233 -13.10 -3.12 9.49
N SER A 234 -12.95 -2.30 8.45
CA SER A 234 -14.05 -1.92 7.56
C SER A 234 -14.91 -3.15 7.23
N ALA A 235 -16.14 -3.16 7.76
CA ALA A 235 -17.21 -3.84 7.06
C ALA A 235 -17.25 -3.17 5.69
N THR A 236 -17.11 -3.97 4.63
CA THR A 236 -17.35 -3.58 3.24
C THR A 236 -18.49 -2.56 3.17
N GLY A 237 -18.20 -1.27 2.95
CA GLY A 237 -19.25 -0.26 3.14
C GLY A 237 -18.92 1.18 2.76
N GLU A 238 -17.77 1.72 3.14
CA GLU A 238 -17.44 3.11 2.75
C GLU A 238 -16.90 3.14 1.31
N LYS A 239 -17.79 3.42 0.37
CA LYS A 239 -17.42 3.75 -1.01
C LYS A 239 -16.65 5.07 -0.99
N ILE A 240 -15.34 5.00 -1.22
CA ILE A 240 -14.55 6.17 -1.61
C ILE A 240 -15.18 6.72 -2.89
N VAL A 241 -15.69 7.95 -2.84
CA VAL A 241 -16.14 8.70 -4.01
C VAL A 241 -14.93 9.52 -4.47
N PRO A 242 -14.27 9.16 -5.59
CA PRO A 242 -13.16 9.93 -6.13
C PRO A 242 -13.66 11.33 -6.52
N LEU A 243 -12.93 12.35 -6.12
CA LEU A 243 -13.09 13.70 -6.62
C LEU A 243 -12.15 13.90 -7.82
N PRO A 244 -12.48 14.77 -8.80
CA PRO A 244 -11.61 14.99 -9.94
C PRO A 244 -10.31 15.71 -9.51
N GLY A 245 -9.18 14.99 -9.50
CA GLY A 245 -7.87 15.60 -9.31
C GLY A 245 -6.72 14.60 -9.21
N GLY A 246 -5.62 14.86 -9.92
CA GLY A 246 -4.32 14.24 -9.64
C GLY A 246 -3.83 13.09 -10.51
N LEU A 247 -4.47 12.79 -11.65
CA LEU A 247 -3.92 11.87 -12.66
C LEU A 247 -3.87 12.57 -14.03
N THR A 248 -2.70 12.60 -14.66
CA THR A 248 -2.42 13.34 -15.90
C THR A 248 -3.04 12.71 -17.15
N GLU A 249 -3.49 13.62 -18.03
CA GLU A 249 -3.72 13.58 -19.49
C GLU A 249 -3.99 12.24 -20.18
N GLY A 250 -5.27 11.93 -20.37
CA GLY A 250 -5.73 11.37 -21.63
C GLY A 250 -7.08 11.92 -22.04
N ASN A 251 -7.54 11.47 -23.19
CA ASN A 251 -8.58 12.15 -23.98
C ASN A 251 -10.01 11.70 -23.63
N LEU A 252 -10.19 10.75 -22.72
CA LEU A 252 -11.51 10.25 -22.35
C LEU A 252 -12.27 11.35 -21.60
N VAL A 253 -13.44 11.70 -22.11
CA VAL A 253 -14.35 12.67 -21.47
C VAL A 253 -15.65 11.98 -21.04
N PHE A 254 -16.40 12.64 -20.16
CA PHE A 254 -17.69 12.11 -19.71
C PHE A 254 -18.65 11.98 -20.90
N GLY A 255 -19.23 10.80 -21.04
CA GLY A 255 -20.08 10.40 -22.16
C GLY A 255 -19.39 9.53 -23.21
N ASP A 256 -18.07 9.42 -23.19
CA ASP A 256 -17.35 8.50 -24.07
C ASP A 256 -17.48 7.05 -23.60
N ALA A 257 -17.57 6.13 -24.55
CA ALA A 257 -17.42 4.70 -24.25
C ALA A 257 -15.97 4.36 -23.88
N ILE A 258 -15.80 3.45 -22.93
CA ILE A 258 -14.49 2.92 -22.56
C ILE A 258 -14.05 1.93 -23.65
N THR A 259 -12.89 2.19 -24.25
CA THR A 259 -12.28 1.34 -25.28
C THR A 259 -11.01 0.67 -24.75
N GLY A 260 -10.41 -0.20 -25.57
CA GLY A 260 -9.12 -0.82 -25.23
C GLY A 260 -7.99 0.18 -25.04
N ASP A 261 -8.04 1.32 -25.73
CA ASP A 261 -7.00 2.37 -25.68
C ASP A 261 -7.25 3.39 -24.57
N SER A 262 -8.41 3.35 -23.92
CA SER A 262 -8.70 4.19 -22.76
C SER A 262 -7.71 3.89 -21.63
N VAL A 263 -7.11 4.95 -21.08
CA VAL A 263 -6.12 4.87 -20.01
C VAL A 263 -6.82 4.66 -18.67
N ILE A 264 -6.30 3.75 -17.84
CA ILE A 264 -6.91 3.39 -16.55
C ILE A 264 -7.15 4.61 -15.66
N SER A 265 -6.21 5.54 -15.58
CA SER A 265 -6.36 6.77 -14.79
C SER A 265 -7.52 7.64 -15.24
N ASP A 266 -7.74 7.79 -16.55
CA ASP A 266 -8.85 8.59 -17.06
C ASP A 266 -10.18 7.92 -16.81
N ILE A 267 -10.25 6.59 -16.99
CA ILE A 267 -11.47 5.83 -16.70
C ILE A 267 -11.87 6.02 -15.23
N ILE A 268 -10.92 5.97 -14.30
CA ILE A 268 -11.21 6.16 -12.88
C ILE A 268 -11.64 7.59 -12.57
N ARG A 269 -11.01 8.57 -13.24
CA ARG A 269 -11.31 10.00 -13.07
C ARG A 269 -12.69 10.35 -13.60
N VAL A 270 -13.05 9.84 -14.78
CA VAL A 270 -14.31 10.14 -15.46
C VAL A 270 -15.45 9.25 -14.95
N TYR A 271 -15.17 7.98 -14.69
CA TYR A 271 -16.13 6.94 -14.29
C TYR A 271 -15.68 6.20 -13.04
N PRO A 272 -15.65 6.85 -11.86
CA PRO A 272 -15.17 6.24 -10.62
C PRO A 272 -15.90 4.95 -10.22
N GLN A 273 -17.17 4.78 -10.61
CA GLN A 273 -17.96 3.57 -10.40
C GLN A 273 -17.39 2.31 -11.09
N THR A 274 -16.39 2.45 -11.97
CA THR A 274 -15.65 1.33 -12.59
C THR A 274 -14.63 0.67 -11.65
N ILE A 275 -14.22 1.34 -10.55
CA ILE A 275 -13.23 0.81 -9.61
C ILE A 275 -13.58 -0.59 -9.09
N PRO A 276 -14.82 -0.88 -8.62
CA PRO A 276 -15.19 -2.22 -8.17
C PRO A 276 -15.15 -3.26 -9.30
N VAL A 277 -15.40 -2.83 -10.56
CA VAL A 277 -15.30 -3.69 -11.74
C VAL A 277 -13.84 -4.08 -11.97
N PHE A 278 -12.90 -3.13 -12.06
CA PHE A 278 -11.48 -3.46 -12.17
C PHE A 278 -11.00 -4.40 -11.06
N ARG A 279 -11.41 -4.14 -9.81
CA ARG A 279 -11.07 -4.99 -8.67
C ARG A 279 -11.62 -6.41 -8.81
N SER A 280 -12.82 -6.61 -9.35
CA SER A 280 -13.39 -7.96 -9.54
C SER A 280 -12.63 -8.79 -10.57
N PHE A 281 -12.00 -8.13 -11.54
CA PHE A 281 -11.09 -8.76 -12.51
C PHE A 281 -9.65 -8.94 -11.98
N GLY A 282 -9.38 -8.58 -10.71
CA GLY A 282 -8.05 -8.70 -10.11
C GLY A 282 -7.12 -7.51 -10.38
N MET A 283 -7.64 -6.43 -10.97
CA MET A 283 -6.93 -5.19 -11.22
C MET A 283 -7.15 -4.20 -10.06
N GLY A 284 -6.54 -4.48 -8.91
CA GLY A 284 -6.73 -3.65 -7.72
C GLY A 284 -5.74 -2.49 -7.55
N CYS A 285 -4.60 -2.53 -8.23
CA CYS A 285 -3.46 -1.62 -8.01
C CYS A 285 -3.62 -0.26 -8.72
N LEU A 286 -4.85 0.26 -8.75
CA LEU A 286 -5.24 1.39 -9.60
C LEU A 286 -4.53 2.72 -9.26
N GLY A 287 -3.96 2.85 -8.06
CA GLY A 287 -3.14 4.01 -7.66
C GLY A 287 -1.63 3.82 -7.88
N CYS A 288 -1.22 2.74 -8.56
CA CYS A 288 0.18 2.50 -8.93
C CYS A 288 0.49 3.25 -10.22
N PRO A 289 1.60 4.01 -10.30
CA PRO A 289 1.98 4.72 -11.54
C PRO A 289 2.03 3.82 -12.78
N SER A 290 2.54 2.59 -12.64
CA SER A 290 2.56 1.63 -13.75
C SER A 290 1.16 1.20 -14.17
N SER A 291 0.25 0.94 -13.23
CA SER A 291 -1.11 0.48 -13.57
C SER A 291 -2.01 1.61 -14.04
N ALA A 292 -1.82 2.83 -13.51
CA ALA A 292 -2.68 3.96 -13.79
C ALA A 292 -2.45 4.52 -15.20
N GLY A 293 -1.21 4.51 -15.68
CA GLY A 293 -0.85 5.05 -16.99
C GLY A 293 -0.92 4.07 -18.16
N GLU A 294 -1.36 2.82 -17.94
CA GLU A 294 -1.47 1.81 -18.99
C GLU A 294 -2.88 1.85 -19.64
N PRO A 295 -3.00 1.55 -20.94
CA PRO A 295 -4.30 1.33 -21.58
C PRO A 295 -4.94 0.01 -21.11
N VAL A 296 -6.27 -0.08 -21.21
CA VAL A 296 -7.05 -1.28 -20.81
C VAL A 296 -6.56 -2.54 -21.55
N THR A 297 -6.16 -2.41 -22.82
CA THR A 297 -5.59 -3.50 -23.63
C THR A 297 -4.38 -4.14 -22.96
N GLN A 298 -3.40 -3.32 -22.60
CA GLN A 298 -2.18 -3.76 -21.93
C GLN A 298 -2.49 -4.35 -20.55
N ALA A 299 -3.37 -3.71 -19.79
CA ALA A 299 -3.74 -4.18 -18.45
C ALA A 299 -4.38 -5.58 -18.49
N ALA A 300 -5.31 -5.82 -19.41
CA ALA A 300 -5.94 -7.14 -19.50
C ALA A 300 -4.99 -8.22 -20.06
N GLU A 301 -4.02 -7.87 -20.92
CA GLU A 301 -2.96 -8.80 -21.33
C GLU A 301 -2.09 -9.24 -20.13
N ILE A 302 -1.60 -8.28 -19.33
CA ILE A 302 -0.77 -8.54 -18.14
C ILE A 302 -1.48 -9.48 -17.17
N HIS A 303 -2.79 -9.32 -17.02
CA HIS A 303 -3.62 -10.07 -16.10
C HIS A 303 -4.25 -11.34 -16.72
N GLY A 304 -4.06 -11.58 -18.02
CA GLY A 304 -4.64 -12.71 -18.75
C GLY A 304 -6.17 -12.71 -18.70
N ILE A 305 -6.78 -11.54 -18.88
CA ILE A 305 -8.23 -11.28 -18.85
C ILE A 305 -8.76 -11.24 -20.29
N ASN A 306 -9.98 -11.74 -20.50
CA ASN A 306 -10.67 -11.62 -21.77
C ASN A 306 -11.11 -10.16 -22.01
N MET A 307 -10.60 -9.54 -23.07
CA MET A 307 -10.83 -8.12 -23.36
C MET A 307 -12.32 -7.77 -23.60
N PRO A 308 -13.07 -8.50 -24.45
CA PRO A 308 -14.50 -8.27 -24.61
C PRO A 308 -15.28 -8.31 -23.30
N GLU A 309 -15.01 -9.28 -22.42
CA GLU A 309 -15.69 -9.40 -21.13
C GLU A 309 -15.40 -8.21 -20.21
N LEU A 310 -14.14 -7.77 -20.15
CA LEU A 310 -13.73 -6.62 -19.34
C LEU A 310 -14.40 -5.33 -19.84
N LEU A 311 -14.35 -5.06 -21.14
CA LEU A 311 -14.95 -3.85 -21.72
C LEU A 311 -16.47 -3.84 -21.57
N ALA A 312 -17.13 -4.99 -21.73
CA ALA A 312 -18.57 -5.10 -21.50
C ALA A 312 -18.93 -4.80 -20.04
N ALA A 313 -18.16 -5.32 -19.09
CA ALA A 313 -18.39 -5.08 -17.67
C ALA A 313 -18.14 -3.62 -17.27
N LEU A 314 -17.09 -2.98 -17.84
CA LEU A 314 -16.77 -1.57 -17.59
C LEU A 314 -17.85 -0.64 -18.16
N ASN A 315 -18.23 -0.82 -19.43
CA ASN A 315 -19.24 0.03 -20.06
C ASN A 315 -20.64 -0.17 -19.49
N LYS A 316 -20.95 -1.32 -18.87
CA LYS A 316 -22.23 -1.55 -18.18
C LYS A 316 -22.48 -0.58 -17.02
N VAL A 317 -21.43 -0.03 -16.41
CA VAL A 317 -21.54 0.93 -15.30
C VAL A 317 -21.28 2.37 -15.73
N VAL A 318 -21.07 2.61 -17.03
CA VAL A 318 -20.98 3.95 -17.61
C VAL A 318 -22.41 4.45 -17.90
N PRO A 319 -22.81 5.63 -17.41
CA PRO A 319 -24.12 6.21 -17.75
C PRO A 319 -24.24 6.39 -19.27
N ALA A 320 -25.41 6.11 -19.83
CA ALA A 320 -25.68 6.48 -21.22
C ALA A 320 -25.71 8.01 -21.35
N ASN A 321 -25.28 8.54 -22.50
CA ASN A 321 -25.57 9.93 -22.85
C ASN A 321 -27.08 10.06 -23.07
N ASP A 322 -27.75 10.78 -22.17
CA ASP A 322 -29.09 11.33 -22.42
C ASP A 322 -28.97 12.64 -23.22
#